data_AF-Q6DA63-F1
#
_entry.id   AF-Q6DA63-F1
#
_cell.length_a   1.000
_cell.length_b   1.000
_cell.length_c   1.000
_cell.angle_alpha   90.00
_cell.angle_beta   90.00
_cell.angle_gamma   90.00
#
_symmetry.space_group_name_H-M   'P 1'
#
loop_
_entity.id
_entity.type
_entity.pdbx_description
1 polymer ?
#
loop_
_entity_poly.entity_id
_entity_poly.type
_entity_poly.pdbx_seq_one_letter_code
_entity_poly.pdbx_strand_id
1 'polypeptide(L)'
;MTDRAMMYQKYLYSGFSFPDSFINYVSQSELEDIEPWWLFCSSSNYVDFWCEKVRELYPERKLIPFANWRYSDDIVCFDGEDTSGNPKVYYVHAFASSGWEDRGYTDDFTEWLKIASLESARNKEERAEDDV
;
A
#
# COMPACT_ATOMS: atom_id res chain seq x y z
N MET A 1 -12.24 -1.22 18.55
CA MET A 1 -11.25 -1.46 17.49
C MET A 1 -11.75 -0.77 16.25
N THR A 2 -10.99 0.18 15.71
CA THR A 2 -11.32 0.79 14.41
C THR A 2 -11.01 -0.23 13.34
N ASP A 3 -12.01 -0.60 12.55
CA ASP A 3 -11.80 -1.46 11.39
C ASP A 3 -11.08 -0.64 10.31
N ARG A 4 -9.76 -0.79 10.23
CA ARG A 4 -8.88 -0.04 9.32
C ARG A 4 -9.23 -0.32 7.85
N ALA A 5 -9.74 -1.50 7.51
CA ALA A 5 -10.15 -1.83 6.15
C ALA A 5 -11.42 -1.09 5.73
N MET A 6 -12.33 -0.80 6.67
CA MET A 6 -13.56 -0.04 6.39
C MET A 6 -13.32 1.40 5.93
N MET A 7 -12.13 1.96 6.18
CA MET A 7 -11.75 3.28 5.66
C MET A 7 -11.77 3.31 4.12
N TYR A 8 -11.59 2.16 3.46
CA TYR A 8 -11.55 2.06 2.00
C TYR A 8 -12.91 1.79 1.36
N GLN A 9 -13.98 1.59 2.13
CA GLN A 9 -15.24 1.02 1.65
C GLN A 9 -15.83 1.73 0.41
N LYS A 10 -15.74 3.07 0.36
CA LYS A 10 -16.25 3.85 -0.79
C LYS A 10 -15.33 3.85 -2.02
N TYR A 11 -14.13 3.31 -1.87
CA TYR A 11 -13.10 3.24 -2.92
C TYR A 11 -12.92 1.84 -3.52
N LEU A 12 -13.64 0.84 -3.00
CA LEU A 12 -13.56 -0.52 -3.55
C LEU A 12 -14.27 -0.59 -4.90
N TYR A 13 -13.68 -1.35 -5.82
CA TYR A 13 -14.28 -1.67 -7.10
C TYR A 13 -15.24 -2.85 -6.97
N SER A 14 -16.15 -2.98 -7.94
CA SER A 14 -17.16 -4.05 -7.91
C SER A 14 -16.50 -5.43 -7.92
N GLY A 15 -16.85 -6.26 -6.93
CA GLY A 15 -16.31 -7.62 -6.78
C GLY A 15 -14.95 -7.69 -6.08
N PHE A 16 -14.28 -6.56 -5.84
CA PHE A 16 -13.03 -6.54 -5.09
C PHE A 16 -13.29 -6.82 -3.60
N SER A 17 -12.43 -7.65 -3.02
CA SER A 17 -12.31 -7.83 -1.58
C SER A 17 -10.84 -7.80 -1.20
N PHE A 18 -10.51 -7.16 -0.08
CA PHE A 18 -9.15 -7.25 0.45
C PHE A 18 -8.78 -8.69 0.76
N PRO A 19 -7.51 -9.08 0.59
CA PRO A 19 -7.06 -10.38 1.03
C PRO A 19 -7.15 -10.51 2.55
N ASP A 20 -7.49 -11.70 3.03
CA ASP A 20 -7.57 -12.00 4.47
C ASP A 20 -6.26 -11.65 5.19
N SER A 21 -5.12 -11.83 4.52
CA SER A 21 -3.80 -11.45 5.07
C SER A 21 -3.69 -9.96 5.37
N PHE A 22 -4.22 -9.09 4.50
CA PHE A 22 -4.27 -7.64 4.74
C PHE A 22 -5.23 -7.31 5.88
N ILE A 23 -6.45 -7.85 5.85
CA ILE A 23 -7.47 -7.61 6.88
C ILE A 23 -6.94 -8.02 8.26
N ASN A 24 -6.36 -9.22 8.37
CA ASN A 24 -5.79 -9.73 9.61
C ASN A 24 -4.63 -8.87 10.11
N TYR A 25 -3.77 -8.39 9.21
CA TYR A 25 -2.65 -7.51 9.56
C TYR A 25 -3.14 -6.16 10.08
N VAL A 26 -4.03 -5.47 9.35
CA VAL A 26 -4.52 -4.14 9.75
C VAL A 26 -5.52 -4.18 10.91
N SER A 27 -5.99 -5.35 11.31
CA SER A 27 -6.87 -5.53 12.48
C SER A 27 -6.12 -5.63 13.81
N GLN A 28 -4.80 -5.79 13.80
CA GLN A 28 -4.00 -5.84 15.03
C GLN A 28 -4.10 -4.52 15.81
N SER A 29 -4.03 -4.57 17.14
CA SER A 29 -4.09 -3.35 17.97
C SER A 29 -2.92 -2.41 17.67
N GLU A 30 -1.74 -3.00 17.49
CA GLU A 30 -0.50 -2.33 17.13
C GLU A 30 0.04 -2.92 15.84
N LEU A 31 0.51 -2.06 14.95
CA LEU A 31 1.13 -2.45 13.69
C LEU A 31 2.64 -2.33 13.84
N GLU A 32 3.38 -3.24 13.21
CA GLU A 32 4.83 -3.17 13.16
C GLU A 32 5.26 -1.85 12.49
N ASP A 33 6.32 -1.24 13.03
CA ASP A 33 6.99 -0.13 12.36
C ASP A 33 7.81 -0.65 11.18
N ILE A 34 7.24 -0.51 9.98
CA ILE A 34 7.83 -0.94 8.71
C ILE A 34 8.49 0.22 7.94
N GLU A 35 8.90 1.30 8.62
CA GLU A 35 9.64 2.40 7.99
C GLU A 35 10.83 1.86 7.17
N PRO A 36 10.93 2.17 5.85
CA PRO A 36 10.44 3.37 5.17
C PRO A 36 9.00 3.35 4.66
N TRP A 37 8.29 2.22 4.76
CA TRP A 37 6.90 2.12 4.35
C TRP A 37 5.95 2.67 5.41
N TRP A 38 4.91 3.38 4.96
CA TRP A 38 3.88 3.90 5.84
C TRP A 38 2.48 3.59 5.33
N LEU A 39 1.66 2.96 6.18
CA LEU A 39 0.30 2.57 5.84
C LEU A 39 -0.68 3.75 5.93
N PHE A 40 -1.50 3.91 4.90
CA PHE A 40 -2.51 4.98 4.85
C PHE A 40 -3.65 4.76 5.84
N CYS A 41 -3.91 3.51 6.24
CA CYS A 41 -4.98 3.19 7.19
C CYS A 41 -4.67 3.61 8.65
N SER A 42 -3.63 4.42 8.86
CA SER A 42 -3.40 5.16 10.10
C SER A 42 -4.43 6.29 10.30
N SER A 43 -5.04 6.81 9.23
CA SER A 43 -6.11 7.81 9.27
C SER A 43 -6.96 7.79 7.99
N SER A 44 -8.28 7.99 8.12
CA SER A 44 -9.18 8.08 6.97
C SER A 44 -8.79 9.19 5.99
N ASN A 45 -8.18 10.28 6.47
CA ASN A 45 -7.76 11.38 5.60
C ASN A 45 -6.66 10.95 4.60
N TYR A 46 -5.75 10.06 5.00
CA TYR A 46 -4.73 9.54 4.10
C TYR A 46 -5.31 8.58 3.08
N VAL A 47 -6.21 7.70 3.52
CA VAL A 47 -6.96 6.81 2.62
C VAL A 47 -7.73 7.63 1.60
N ASP A 48 -8.46 8.65 2.06
CA ASP A 48 -9.25 9.52 1.20
C ASP A 48 -8.40 10.22 0.15
N PHE A 49 -7.36 10.92 0.61
CA PHE A 49 -6.45 11.65 -0.27
C PHE A 49 -5.83 10.74 -1.34
N TRP A 50 -5.24 9.61 -0.95
CA TRP A 50 -4.52 8.76 -1.89
C TRP A 50 -5.46 8.02 -2.84
N CYS A 51 -6.61 7.55 -2.38
CA CYS A 51 -7.58 6.90 -3.27
C CYS A 51 -8.13 7.88 -4.31
N GLU A 52 -8.44 9.12 -3.94
CA GLU A 52 -8.88 10.15 -4.88
C GLU A 52 -7.75 10.55 -5.84
N LYS A 53 -6.54 10.75 -5.30
CA LYS A 53 -5.36 11.19 -6.07
C LYS A 53 -4.93 10.16 -7.12
N VAL A 54 -4.88 8.88 -6.76
CA VAL A 54 -4.51 7.81 -7.70
C VAL A 54 -5.52 7.67 -8.83
N ARG A 55 -6.83 7.83 -8.55
CA ARG A 55 -7.87 7.82 -9.59
C ARG A 55 -7.79 9.00 -10.54
N GLU A 56 -7.37 10.17 -10.03
CA GLU A 56 -7.12 11.35 -10.86
C GLU A 56 -5.91 11.15 -11.78
N LEU A 57 -4.82 10.58 -11.25
CA LEU A 57 -3.56 10.42 -11.98
C LEU A 57 -3.59 9.26 -12.98
N TYR A 58 -4.26 8.17 -12.62
CA TYR A 58 -4.30 6.94 -13.41
C TYR A 58 -5.75 6.45 -13.60
N PRO A 59 -6.63 7.22 -14.25
CA PRO A 59 -8.06 6.89 -14.38
C PRO A 59 -8.33 5.58 -15.14
N GLU A 60 -7.41 5.16 -16.01
CA GLU A 60 -7.50 3.92 -16.78
C GLU A 60 -7.04 2.68 -15.99
N ARG A 61 -6.49 2.85 -14.78
CA ARG A 61 -6.08 1.74 -13.90
C ARG A 61 -6.96 1.68 -12.67
N LYS A 62 -7.43 0.48 -12.32
CA LYS A 62 -8.15 0.26 -11.06
C LYS A 62 -7.14 -0.07 -9.97
N LEU A 63 -6.67 0.95 -9.26
CA LEU A 63 -5.67 0.81 -8.19
C LEU A 63 -6.28 1.19 -6.85
N ILE A 64 -6.00 0.41 -5.81
CA ILE A 64 -6.38 0.73 -4.43
C ILE A 64 -5.10 0.94 -3.61
N PRO A 65 -4.65 2.18 -3.42
CA PRO A 65 -3.40 2.49 -2.74
C PRO A 65 -3.50 2.21 -1.24
N PHE A 66 -2.47 1.63 -0.62
CA PHE A 66 -2.51 1.30 0.81
C PHE A 66 -1.27 1.68 1.63
N ALA A 67 -0.13 1.95 0.99
CA ALA A 67 1.06 2.46 1.65
C ALA A 67 1.89 3.38 0.74
N ASN A 68 2.69 4.26 1.32
CA ASN A 68 3.73 5.01 0.60
C ASN A 68 5.12 4.71 1.16
N TRP A 69 6.14 4.91 0.31
CA TRP A 69 7.51 5.08 0.73
C TRP A 69 7.69 6.51 1.26
N ARG A 70 8.17 6.68 2.49
CA ARG A 70 8.21 7.99 3.17
C ARG A 70 9.04 9.05 2.45
N TYR A 71 10.05 8.62 1.70
CA TYR A 71 11.09 9.48 1.11
C TYR A 71 10.95 9.69 -0.40
N SER A 72 9.87 9.21 -1.00
CA SER A 72 9.58 9.36 -2.42
C SER A 72 8.08 9.43 -2.66
N ASP A 73 7.70 9.66 -3.92
CA ASP A 73 6.31 9.59 -4.35
C ASP A 73 5.88 8.15 -4.71
N ASP A 74 6.66 7.15 -4.31
CA ASP A 74 6.33 5.75 -4.56
C ASP A 74 5.27 5.28 -3.57
N ILE A 75 4.26 4.63 -4.12
CA ILE A 75 3.16 4.02 -3.39
C ILE A 75 3.02 2.56 -3.80
N VAL A 76 2.32 1.80 -2.98
CA VAL A 76 1.88 0.45 -3.33
C VAL A 76 0.36 0.37 -3.35
N CYS A 77 -0.13 -0.32 -4.36
CA CYS A 77 -1.54 -0.42 -4.70
C CYS A 77 -1.94 -1.88 -4.89
N PHE A 78 -3.08 -2.27 -4.35
CA PHE A 78 -3.73 -3.51 -4.80
C PHE A 78 -4.22 -3.36 -6.24
N ASP A 79 -4.17 -4.47 -6.98
CA ASP A 79 -4.90 -4.65 -8.22
C ASP A 79 -6.41 -4.64 -7.93
N GLY A 80 -7.07 -3.53 -8.22
CA GLY A 80 -8.51 -3.35 -7.99
C GLY A 80 -9.40 -4.04 -9.01
N GLU A 81 -8.85 -4.62 -10.08
CA GLU A 81 -9.61 -5.44 -11.04
C GLU A 81 -9.72 -6.90 -10.59
N ASP A 82 -8.86 -7.31 -9.66
CA ASP A 82 -8.83 -8.67 -9.15
C ASP A 82 -10.04 -8.94 -8.24
N THR A 83 -10.73 -10.05 -8.52
CA THR A 83 -11.93 -10.52 -7.80
C THR A 83 -11.71 -11.90 -7.15
N SER A 84 -10.48 -12.41 -7.16
CA SER A 84 -10.09 -13.69 -6.57
C SER A 84 -9.99 -13.64 -5.04
N GLY A 85 -9.82 -12.44 -4.48
CA GLY A 85 -9.55 -12.22 -3.06
C GLY A 85 -8.07 -12.30 -2.68
N ASN A 86 -7.15 -12.50 -3.63
CA ASN A 86 -5.70 -12.39 -3.39
C ASN A 86 -5.03 -11.54 -4.49
N PRO A 87 -5.32 -10.23 -4.55
CA PRO A 87 -4.83 -9.34 -5.59
C PRO A 87 -3.31 -9.19 -5.55
N LYS A 88 -2.71 -9.02 -6.74
CA LYS A 88 -1.34 -8.49 -6.86
C LYS A 88 -1.20 -7.14 -6.17
N VAL A 89 0.04 -6.85 -5.76
CA VAL A 89 0.42 -5.52 -5.26
C VAL A 89 1.37 -4.87 -6.25
N TYR A 90 0.96 -3.77 -6.87
CA TYR A 90 1.78 -2.96 -7.76
C TYR A 90 2.57 -1.91 -6.99
N TYR A 91 3.82 -1.70 -7.36
CA TYR A 91 4.60 -0.53 -7.02
C TYR A 91 4.36 0.56 -8.07
N VAL A 92 3.98 1.75 -7.62
CA VAL A 92 3.52 2.86 -8.47
C VAL A 92 4.23 4.14 -8.09
N HIS A 93 4.88 4.80 -9.05
CA HIS A 93 5.45 6.13 -8.87
C HIS A 93 4.38 7.20 -9.14
N ALA A 94 3.72 7.70 -8.09
CA ALA A 94 2.38 8.30 -8.19
C ALA A 94 2.25 9.54 -9.08
N PHE A 95 3.33 10.26 -9.38
CA PHE A 95 3.31 11.46 -10.23
C PHE A 95 4.03 11.28 -11.57
N ALA A 96 4.36 10.05 -11.96
CA ALA A 96 4.79 9.77 -13.32
C ALA A 96 3.63 9.98 -14.32
N SER A 97 3.96 10.31 -15.57
CA SER A 97 2.99 10.26 -16.66
C SER A 97 2.42 8.84 -16.80
N SER A 98 1.13 8.74 -17.11
CA SER A 98 0.48 7.44 -17.33
C SER A 98 1.25 6.57 -18.34
N GLY A 99 1.46 5.31 -17.98
CA GLY A 99 2.30 4.34 -18.69
C GLY A 99 3.75 4.27 -18.19
N TRP A 100 4.19 5.18 -17.33
CA TRP A 100 5.55 5.23 -16.76
C TRP A 100 5.58 5.01 -15.24
N GLU A 101 4.42 4.90 -14.62
CA GLU A 101 4.30 4.79 -13.16
C GLU A 101 4.59 3.39 -12.62
N ASP A 102 4.46 2.35 -13.45
CA ASP A 102 4.64 0.96 -13.04
C ASP A 102 6.11 0.64 -12.72
N ARG A 103 6.38 0.15 -11.51
CA ARG A 103 7.70 -0.26 -11.01
C ARG A 103 7.80 -1.76 -10.73
N GLY A 104 6.83 -2.55 -11.18
CA GLY A 104 6.71 -3.98 -10.92
C GLY A 104 5.65 -4.30 -9.88
N TYR A 105 5.60 -5.57 -9.47
CA TYR A 105 4.59 -6.09 -8.55
C TYR A 105 5.11 -7.25 -7.69
N THR A 106 4.41 -7.54 -6.60
CA THR A 106 4.46 -8.83 -5.89
C THR A 106 3.17 -9.61 -6.14
N ASP A 107 3.20 -10.93 -5.98
CA ASP A 107 2.04 -11.76 -6.30
C ASP A 107 0.87 -11.52 -5.33
N ASP A 108 1.16 -11.10 -4.09
CA ASP A 108 0.14 -10.72 -3.12
C ASP A 108 0.67 -9.81 -1.98
N PHE A 109 -0.24 -9.48 -1.05
CA PHE A 109 0.07 -8.71 0.15
C PHE A 109 1.12 -9.36 1.06
N THR A 110 1.10 -10.69 1.19
CA THR A 110 2.00 -11.41 2.09
C THR A 110 3.42 -11.37 1.56
N GLU A 111 3.60 -11.46 0.24
CA GLU A 111 4.90 -11.25 -0.40
C GLU A 111 5.38 -9.81 -0.25
N TRP A 112 4.51 -8.82 -0.50
CA TRP A 112 4.85 -7.42 -0.28
C TRP A 112 5.29 -7.16 1.16
N LEU A 113 4.56 -7.67 2.15
CA LEU A 113 4.86 -7.45 3.56
C LEU A 113 6.22 -8.04 3.94
N LYS A 114 6.56 -9.23 3.43
CA LYS A 114 7.90 -9.84 3.64
C LYS A 114 9.01 -8.93 3.11
N ILE A 115 8.84 -8.38 1.90
CA ILE A 115 9.82 -7.47 1.30
C ILE A 115 9.91 -6.18 2.12
N ALA A 116 8.77 -5.58 2.46
CA ALA A 116 8.71 -4.36 3.27
C ALA A 116 9.40 -4.52 4.64
N SER A 117 9.23 -5.67 5.31
CA SER A 117 9.93 -5.99 6.57
C SER A 117 11.44 -6.11 6.38
N LEU A 118 11.91 -6.74 5.29
CA LEU A 118 13.35 -6.84 4.99
C LEU A 118 13.95 -5.46 4.67
N GLU A 119 13.24 -4.63 3.92
CA GLU A 119 13.66 -3.27 3.61
C GLU A 119 13.70 -2.38 4.86
N SER A 120 12.72 -2.54 5.75
CA SER A 120 12.68 -1.84 7.05
C SER A 120 13.86 -2.22 7.93
N ALA A 121 14.18 -3.51 8.04
CA ALA A 121 15.33 -3.98 8.80
C ALA A 121 16.64 -3.37 8.27
N ARG A 122 16.87 -3.45 6.95
CA ARG A 122 18.06 -2.85 6.31
C ARG A 122 18.14 -1.34 6.54
N ASN A 123 17.03 -0.61 6.35
CA ASN A 123 16.99 0.84 6.54
C ASN A 123 17.31 1.25 7.99
N LYS A 124 16.90 0.44 8.97
CA LYS A 124 17.22 0.67 10.39
C LYS A 124 18.68 0.38 10.70
N GLU A 125 19.26 -0.65 10.10
CA GLU A 125 20.69 -0.97 10.21
C GLU A 125 21.55 0.17 9.64
N GLU A 126 21.27 0.61 8.40
CA GLU A 126 22.00 1.70 7.74
C GLU A 126 21.97 3.00 8.57
N ARG A 127 20.79 3.37 9.09
CA ARG A 127 20.66 4.57 9.95
C ARG A 127 21.40 4.45 11.28
N ALA A 128 21.51 3.25 11.83
CA ALA A 128 22.26 3.04 13.07
C ALA A 128 23.77 3.13 12.85
N GLU A 129 24.25 2.83 11.65
CA GLU A 129 25.66 3.01 11.26
C GLU A 129 26.01 4.49 11.03
N ASP A 130 25.10 5.29 10.47
CA ASP A 130 25.31 6.73 10.25
C ASP A 130 25.32 7.57 11.54
N ASP A 131 24.73 7.06 12.63
CA ASP A 131 24.64 7.72 13.93
C ASP A 131 25.86 7.43 14.87
N VAL A 132 26.87 6.68 14.40
CA VAL A 132 28.07 6.25 15.16
C VAL A 132 29.35 6.95 14.69
#